data_AF-A0A2E8K304-F1
#
_entry.id   AF-A0A2E8K304-F1
#
_cell.length_a   1.000
_cell.length_b   1.000
_cell.length_c   1.000
_cell.angle_alpha   90.00
_cell.angle_beta   90.00
_cell.angle_gamma   90.00
#
_symmetry.space_group_name_H-M   'P 1'
#
loop_
_entity.id
_entity.type
_entity.pdbx_description
1 polymer ?
#
loop_
_entity_poly.entity_id
_entity_poly.type
_entity_poly.pdbx_seq_one_letter_code
_entity_poly.pdbx_strand_id
1 'polypeptide(L)'
;MSIGTINALFRDICKYDLMAAGHFLYGTASVRQAMLVDDLDIIRMQLDYPIMITGRSGGADLSDDELVRLSASLLGLFRTRENQWLQYQNGVIDERTWRTYQTAIPAVLTTEFMRSWWRNRSLRGEFDEGFVVVVDKLLEEHPLGSATSLREGMGFDPL
;
A
#
# COMPACT_ATOMS: atom_id res chain seq x y z
N MET A 1 -4.54 0.98 -55.06
CA MET A 1 -5.02 1.62 -53.82
C MET A 1 -4.76 3.12 -53.96
N SER A 2 -5.78 3.99 -53.82
CA SER A 2 -5.58 5.43 -54.04
C SER A 2 -4.94 6.08 -52.82
N ILE A 3 -4.22 7.19 -53.03
CA ILE A 3 -3.64 8.01 -51.94
C ILE A 3 -4.73 8.45 -50.95
N GLY A 4 -5.96 8.67 -51.42
CA GLY A 4 -7.11 9.00 -50.56
C GLY A 4 -7.49 7.87 -49.60
N THR A 5 -7.37 6.61 -50.03
CA THR A 5 -7.64 5.43 -49.18
C THR A 5 -6.59 5.28 -48.09
N ILE A 6 -5.31 5.53 -48.40
CA ILE A 6 -4.20 5.46 -47.42
C ILE A 6 -4.33 6.56 -46.36
N ASN A 7 -4.65 7.79 -46.78
CA ASN A 7 -4.86 8.92 -45.87
C ASN A 7 -6.09 8.77 -44.96
N ALA A 8 -7.13 8.07 -45.41
CA ALA A 8 -8.29 7.75 -44.58
C ALA A 8 -7.91 6.71 -43.51
N LEU A 9 -7.23 5.63 -43.91
CA LEU A 9 -6.79 4.58 -42.99
C LEU A 9 -5.85 5.11 -41.90
N PHE A 10 -4.91 5.99 -42.26
CA PHE A 10 -3.98 6.59 -41.31
C PHE A 10 -4.71 7.48 -40.29
N ARG A 11 -5.71 8.25 -40.73
CA ARG A 11 -6.53 9.08 -39.84
C ARG A 11 -7.33 8.26 -38.85
N ASP A 12 -7.87 7.12 -39.29
CA ASP A 12 -8.64 6.25 -38.42
C ASP A 12 -7.74 5.52 -37.42
N ILE A 13 -6.55 5.05 -37.82
CA ILE A 13 -5.54 4.49 -36.89
C ILE A 13 -5.19 5.52 -35.81
N CYS A 14 -4.86 6.76 -36.19
CA CYS A 14 -4.53 7.80 -35.22
C CYS A 14 -5.70 8.11 -34.26
N LYS A 15 -6.95 8.04 -34.72
CA LYS A 15 -8.13 8.22 -33.85
C LYS A 15 -8.31 7.07 -32.87
N TYR A 16 -8.09 5.83 -33.31
CA TYR A 16 -8.15 4.65 -32.43
C TYR A 16 -7.08 4.72 -31.35
N ASP A 17 -5.85 5.10 -31.71
CA ASP A 17 -4.76 5.28 -30.75
C ASP A 17 -5.07 6.40 -29.74
N LEU A 18 -5.66 7.51 -30.20
CA LEU A 18 -6.06 8.61 -29.31
C LEU A 18 -7.17 8.19 -28.33
N MET A 19 -8.15 7.40 -28.78
CA MET A 19 -9.22 6.87 -27.94
C MET A 19 -8.69 5.84 -26.93
N ALA A 20 -7.79 4.96 -27.37
CA ALA A 20 -7.14 3.98 -26.50
C ALA A 20 -6.31 4.68 -25.41
N ALA A 21 -5.54 5.71 -25.78
CA ALA A 21 -4.82 6.54 -24.83
C ALA A 21 -5.76 7.27 -23.86
N GLY A 22 -6.89 7.80 -24.34
CA GLY A 22 -7.91 8.44 -23.51
C GLY A 22 -8.52 7.49 -22.48
N HIS A 23 -8.88 6.26 -22.88
CA HIS A 23 -9.40 5.25 -21.96
C HIS A 23 -8.37 4.79 -20.94
N PHE A 24 -7.11 4.65 -21.34
CA PHE A 24 -6.02 4.33 -20.42
C PHE A 24 -5.81 5.44 -19.39
N LEU A 25 -5.79 6.70 -19.81
CA LEU A 25 -5.67 7.86 -18.92
C LEU A 25 -6.87 7.99 -17.97
N TYR A 26 -8.08 7.76 -18.46
CA TYR A 26 -9.27 7.76 -17.62
C TYR A 26 -9.24 6.60 -16.60
N GLY A 27 -8.92 5.38 -17.04
CA GLY A 27 -8.80 4.22 -16.17
C GLY A 27 -7.77 4.41 -15.06
N THR A 28 -6.58 4.92 -15.40
CA THR A 28 -5.54 5.24 -14.41
C THR A 28 -5.96 6.34 -13.45
N ALA A 29 -6.67 7.37 -13.90
CA ALA A 29 -7.21 8.41 -13.03
C ALA A 29 -8.29 7.86 -12.08
N SER A 30 -9.21 7.02 -12.57
CA SER A 30 -10.23 6.37 -11.74
C SER A 30 -9.62 5.44 -10.69
N VAL A 31 -8.58 4.69 -11.05
CA VAL A 31 -7.85 3.83 -10.12
C VAL A 31 -7.16 4.67 -9.04
N ARG A 32 -6.49 5.77 -9.40
CA ARG A 32 -5.90 6.70 -8.44
C ARG A 32 -6.94 7.28 -7.48
N GLN A 33 -8.13 7.61 -7.98
CA GLN A 33 -9.22 8.09 -7.14
C GLN A 33 -9.68 7.01 -6.14
N ALA A 34 -9.80 5.75 -6.58
CA ALA A 34 -10.13 4.64 -5.68
C ALA A 34 -9.05 4.43 -4.61
N MET A 35 -7.77 4.48 -4.98
CA MET A 35 -6.65 4.37 -4.03
C MET A 35 -6.66 5.48 -2.98
N LEU A 36 -7.00 6.72 -3.37
CA LEU A 36 -7.14 7.82 -2.42
C LEU A 36 -8.31 7.61 -1.45
N VAL A 37 -9.41 7.01 -1.92
CA VAL A 37 -10.53 6.65 -1.04
C VAL A 37 -10.10 5.57 -0.05
N ASP A 38 -9.41 4.53 -0.52
CA ASP A 38 -8.86 3.48 0.36
C ASP A 38 -7.90 4.07 1.41
N ASP A 39 -7.06 5.02 1.02
CA ASP A 39 -6.14 5.70 1.94
C ASP A 39 -6.88 6.53 2.99
N LEU A 40 -7.96 7.24 2.61
CA LEU A 40 -8.81 7.97 3.54
C LEU A 40 -9.53 7.05 4.52
N ASP A 41 -9.96 5.87 4.07
CA ASP A 41 -10.57 4.86 4.93
C ASP A 41 -9.56 4.27 5.92
N ILE A 42 -8.31 4.05 5.50
CA ILE A 42 -7.22 3.64 6.41
C ILE A 42 -6.96 4.74 7.45
N ILE A 43 -6.90 6.02 7.04
CA ILE A 43 -6.70 7.14 7.97
C ILE A 43 -7.86 7.20 8.96
N ARG A 44 -9.10 7.08 8.48
CA ARG A 44 -10.28 7.06 9.35
C ARG A 44 -10.23 5.90 10.34
N MET A 45 -9.88 4.70 9.89
CA MET A 45 -9.68 3.55 10.75
C MET A 45 -8.61 3.82 11.82
N GLN A 46 -7.50 4.48 11.47
CA GLN A 46 -6.46 4.83 12.44
C GLN A 46 -6.89 5.90 13.44
N LEU A 47 -7.78 6.82 13.05
CA LEU A 47 -8.38 7.81 13.94
C LEU A 47 -9.41 7.17 14.89
N ASP A 48 -10.26 6.30 14.36
CA ASP A 48 -11.29 5.58 15.12
C ASP A 48 -10.67 4.53 16.07
N TYR A 49 -9.51 3.99 15.67
CA TYR A 49 -8.76 2.99 16.44
C TYR A 49 -7.29 3.43 16.58
N PRO A 50 -6.97 4.32 17.54
CA PRO A 50 -5.59 4.73 17.83
C PRO A 50 -4.73 3.57 18.34
N ILE A 51 -5.30 2.36 18.46
CA ILE A 51 -4.58 1.14 18.80
C ILE A 51 -3.45 0.79 17.84
N MET A 52 -3.55 1.23 16.57
CA MET A 52 -2.44 1.13 15.61
C MET A 52 -1.23 1.96 16.05
N ILE A 53 -1.46 3.03 16.83
CA ILE A 53 -0.43 3.88 17.43
C ILE A 53 0.05 3.27 18.75
N THR A 54 -0.85 2.80 19.63
CA THR A 54 -0.45 2.22 20.93
C THR A 54 0.23 0.86 20.79
N GLY A 55 -0.13 0.06 19.79
CA GLY A 55 0.59 -1.18 19.47
C GLY A 55 2.04 -0.92 19.01
N ARG A 56 2.35 0.27 18.47
CA ARG A 56 3.74 0.69 18.19
C ARG A 56 4.54 1.00 19.45
N SER A 57 3.90 1.05 20.62
CA SER A 57 4.56 1.12 21.93
C SER A 57 4.87 -0.27 22.50
N GLY A 58 4.64 -1.36 21.75
CA GLY A 58 5.06 -2.72 22.11
C GLY A 58 3.92 -3.63 22.61
N GLY A 59 2.68 -3.14 22.66
CA GLY A 59 1.49 -3.99 22.85
C GLY A 59 1.30 -4.63 24.23
N ALA A 60 2.18 -4.35 25.20
CA ALA A 60 2.18 -5.00 26.52
C ALA A 60 0.88 -4.77 27.34
N ASP A 61 0.17 -3.68 27.07
CA ASP A 61 -1.03 -3.28 27.82
C ASP A 61 -2.34 -3.50 27.04
N LEU A 62 -2.30 -4.17 25.88
CA LEU A 62 -3.52 -4.42 25.08
C LEU A 62 -4.27 -5.64 25.62
N SER A 63 -5.58 -5.47 25.83
CA SER A 63 -6.51 -6.57 26.09
C SER A 63 -6.69 -7.48 24.87
N ASP A 64 -7.28 -8.67 25.07
CA ASP A 64 -7.53 -9.62 23.97
C ASP A 64 -8.42 -9.01 22.87
N ASP A 65 -9.47 -8.27 23.24
CA ASP A 65 -10.35 -7.58 22.30
C ASP A 65 -9.60 -6.50 21.49
N GLU A 66 -8.68 -5.81 22.15
CA GLU A 66 -7.80 -4.82 21.54
C GLU A 66 -6.82 -5.47 20.57
N LEU A 67 -6.23 -6.61 20.93
CA LEU A 67 -5.37 -7.39 20.03
C LEU A 67 -6.12 -7.86 18.77
N VAL A 68 -7.38 -8.29 18.91
CA VAL A 68 -8.22 -8.67 17.76
C VAL A 68 -8.46 -7.47 16.85
N ARG A 69 -8.82 -6.31 17.40
CA ARG A 69 -9.04 -5.06 16.63
C ARG A 69 -7.77 -4.60 15.94
N LEU A 70 -6.64 -4.67 16.62
CA LEU A 70 -5.34 -4.37 16.04
C LEU A 70 -5.03 -5.31 14.86
N SER A 71 -5.21 -6.62 15.06
CA SER A 71 -4.95 -7.62 14.02
C SER A 71 -5.84 -7.41 12.78
N ALA A 72 -7.13 -7.12 12.98
CA ALA A 72 -8.06 -6.80 11.89
C ALA A 72 -7.65 -5.52 11.14
N SER A 73 -7.18 -4.50 11.87
CA SER A 73 -6.72 -3.24 11.28
C SER A 73 -5.44 -3.41 10.45
N LEU A 74 -4.49 -4.21 10.97
CA LEU A 74 -3.29 -4.59 10.24
C LEU A 74 -3.62 -5.39 8.99
N LEU A 75 -4.56 -6.35 9.08
CA LEU A 75 -5.02 -7.12 7.92
C LEU A 75 -5.59 -6.21 6.83
N GLY A 76 -6.48 -5.27 7.19
CA GLY A 76 -7.05 -4.31 6.25
C GLY A 76 -5.97 -3.48 5.55
N LEU A 77 -5.04 -2.91 6.32
CA LEU A 77 -3.93 -2.12 5.77
C LEU A 77 -3.07 -2.94 4.80
N PHE A 78 -2.68 -4.16 5.16
CA PHE A 78 -1.84 -5.00 4.31
C PHE A 78 -2.57 -5.49 3.06
N ARG A 79 -3.89 -5.70 3.12
CA ARG A 79 -4.71 -5.99 1.93
C ARG A 79 -4.78 -4.82 0.97
N THR A 80 -4.88 -3.59 1.47
CA THR A 80 -4.78 -2.41 0.62
C THR A 80 -3.41 -2.33 -0.05
N ARG A 81 -2.33 -2.59 0.69
CA ARG A 81 -0.96 -2.58 0.13
C ARG A 81 -0.73 -3.69 -0.90
N GLU A 82 -1.28 -4.87 -0.67
CA GLU A 82 -1.25 -5.98 -1.63
C GLU A 82 -2.00 -5.63 -2.93
N ASN A 83 -3.19 -5.03 -2.84
CA ASN A 83 -3.91 -4.56 -4.01
C ASN A 83 -3.09 -3.52 -4.81
N GLN A 84 -2.46 -2.58 -4.11
CA GLN A 84 -1.57 -1.59 -4.74
C GLN A 84 -0.36 -2.26 -5.41
N TRP A 85 0.21 -3.29 -4.79
CA TRP A 85 1.28 -4.09 -5.41
C TRP A 85 0.79 -4.83 -6.66
N LEU A 86 -0.40 -5.45 -6.64
CA LEU A 86 -1.00 -6.10 -7.81
C LEU A 86 -1.25 -5.11 -8.94
N GLN A 87 -1.72 -3.89 -8.63
CA GLN A 87 -1.89 -2.83 -9.62
C GLN A 87 -0.55 -2.40 -10.24
N TYR A 88 0.53 -2.40 -9.45
CA TYR A 88 1.87 -2.15 -9.95
C TYR A 88 2.34 -3.29 -10.86
N GLN A 89 2.16 -4.56 -10.46
CA GLN A 89 2.50 -5.72 -11.30
C GLN A 89 1.76 -5.71 -12.64
N ASN A 90 0.52 -5.21 -12.66
CA ASN A 90 -0.30 -5.11 -13.86
C ASN A 90 -0.07 -3.81 -14.67
N GLY A 91 0.89 -2.97 -14.27
CA GLY A 91 1.24 -1.74 -14.98
C GLY A 91 0.21 -0.61 -14.88
N VAL A 92 -0.75 -0.73 -13.97
CA VAL A 92 -1.79 0.30 -13.74
C VAL A 92 -1.21 1.49 -12.98
N ILE A 93 -0.32 1.23 -12.02
CA ILE A 93 0.48 2.26 -11.36
C ILE A 93 1.97 2.08 -11.68
N ASP A 94 2.70 3.19 -11.68
CA ASP A 94 4.14 3.17 -11.96
C ASP A 94 4.96 2.84 -10.70
N GLU A 95 6.24 2.52 -10.94
CA GLU A 95 7.24 2.24 -9.89
C GLU A 95 7.31 3.38 -8.85
N ARG A 96 7.21 4.63 -9.30
CA ARG A 96 7.29 5.79 -8.40
C ARG A 96 6.13 5.79 -7.40
N THR A 97 4.92 5.53 -7.89
CA THR A 97 3.70 5.45 -7.10
C THR A 97 3.78 4.27 -6.12
N TRP A 98 4.17 3.10 -6.61
CA TRP A 98 4.38 1.92 -5.76
C TRP A 98 5.40 2.18 -4.65
N ARG A 99 6.54 2.80 -4.98
CA ARG A 99 7.57 3.17 -4.00
C ARG A 99 7.03 4.04 -2.88
N THR A 100 6.13 4.96 -3.18
CA THR A 100 5.48 5.77 -2.14
C THR A 100 4.62 4.91 -1.22
N TYR A 101 3.78 4.04 -1.78
CA TYR A 101 2.86 3.22 -0.98
C TYR A 101 3.55 2.19 -0.09
N GLN A 102 4.62 1.56 -0.57
CA GLN A 102 5.33 0.53 0.20
C GLN A 102 6.07 1.09 1.43
N THR A 103 6.32 2.40 1.52
CA THR A 103 6.97 3.04 2.70
C THR A 103 6.19 2.86 3.99
N ALA A 104 4.86 2.69 3.90
CA ALA A 104 4.01 2.49 5.06
C ALA A 104 4.25 1.12 5.75
N ILE A 105 4.71 0.11 5.00
CA ILE A 105 4.92 -1.26 5.49
C ILE A 105 5.94 -1.29 6.64
N PRO A 106 7.21 -0.86 6.43
CA PRO A 106 8.20 -0.86 7.52
C PRO A 106 7.84 0.13 8.64
N ALA A 107 7.12 1.23 8.33
CA ALA A 107 6.66 2.19 9.33
C ALA A 107 5.62 1.59 10.29
N VAL A 108 4.73 0.72 9.81
CA VAL A 108 3.75 0.00 10.64
C VAL A 108 4.42 -1.14 11.41
N LEU A 109 5.30 -1.90 10.76
CA LEU A 109 6.00 -3.05 11.33
C LEU A 109 7.32 -2.66 12.03
N THR A 110 7.30 -1.56 12.77
CA THR A 110 8.54 -0.99 13.31
C THR A 110 9.02 -1.66 14.61
N THR A 111 8.09 -2.25 15.37
CA THR A 111 8.41 -2.94 16.63
C THR A 111 8.44 -4.46 16.46
N GLU A 112 9.12 -5.13 17.37
CA GLU A 112 9.14 -6.60 17.42
C GLU A 112 7.74 -7.18 17.59
N PHE A 113 6.91 -6.53 18.41
CA PHE A 113 5.49 -6.88 18.59
C PHE A 113 4.73 -6.85 17.26
N MET A 114 4.78 -5.74 16.51
CA MET A 114 4.12 -5.64 15.21
C MET A 114 4.70 -6.61 14.17
N ARG A 115 6.02 -6.83 14.16
CA ARG A 115 6.63 -7.85 13.28
C ARG A 115 6.27 -9.28 13.67
N SER A 116 5.94 -9.54 14.92
CA SER A 116 5.50 -10.87 15.36
C SER A 116 4.15 -11.22 14.74
N TRP A 117 3.25 -10.23 14.61
CA TRP A 117 2.00 -10.37 13.85
C TRP A 117 2.27 -10.77 12.40
N TRP A 118 3.19 -10.07 11.70
CA TRP A 118 3.54 -10.43 10.31
C TRP A 118 4.17 -11.83 10.19
N ARG A 119 4.95 -12.27 11.17
CA ARG A 119 5.59 -13.60 11.18
C ARG A 119 4.62 -14.75 11.42
N ASN A 120 3.36 -14.48 11.79
CA ASN A 120 2.35 -15.51 11.95
C ASN A 120 2.08 -16.22 10.60
N ARG A 121 2.44 -17.50 10.49
CA ARG A 121 2.33 -18.28 9.25
C ARG A 121 0.91 -18.38 8.73
N SER A 122 -0.08 -18.50 9.62
CA SER A 122 -1.49 -18.60 9.21
C SER A 122 -1.96 -17.32 8.53
N LEU A 123 -1.52 -16.16 9.01
CA LEU A 123 -1.83 -14.87 8.37
C LEU A 123 -1.08 -14.68 7.06
N ARG A 124 0.20 -15.09 6.99
CA ARG A 124 1.00 -14.97 5.76
C ARG A 124 0.43 -15.77 4.60
N GLY A 125 -0.17 -16.94 4.88
CA GLY A 125 -0.80 -17.78 3.86
C GLY A 125 -2.05 -17.17 3.21
N GLU A 126 -2.57 -16.09 3.76
CA GLU A 126 -3.72 -15.38 3.19
C GLU A 126 -3.29 -14.43 2.06
N PHE A 127 -2.04 -13.96 2.06
CA PHE A 127 -1.52 -13.01 1.08
C PHE A 127 -0.88 -13.72 -0.13
N ASP A 128 -0.80 -13.01 -1.25
CA ASP A 128 -0.06 -13.42 -2.43
C ASP A 128 1.42 -13.66 -2.10
N GLU A 129 1.97 -14.78 -2.57
CA GLU A 129 3.35 -15.17 -2.26
C GLU A 129 4.37 -14.15 -2.74
N GLY A 130 4.14 -13.50 -3.89
CA GLY A 130 5.00 -12.44 -4.41
C GLY A 130 4.95 -11.19 -3.54
N PHE A 131 3.78 -10.83 -3.04
CA PHE A 131 3.64 -9.73 -2.09
C PHE A 131 4.37 -10.02 -0.78
N VAL A 132 4.27 -11.25 -0.26
CA VAL A 132 4.97 -11.67 0.96
C VAL A 132 6.49 -11.52 0.82
N VAL A 133 7.06 -11.91 -0.32
CA VAL A 133 8.50 -11.74 -0.60
C VAL A 133 8.89 -10.26 -0.61
N VAL A 134 8.05 -9.39 -1.18
CA VAL A 134 8.30 -7.94 -1.19
C VAL A 134 8.30 -7.37 0.22
N VAL A 135 7.33 -7.74 1.06
CA VAL A 135 7.28 -7.28 2.45
C VAL A 135 8.51 -7.74 3.23
N ASP A 136 8.90 -9.01 3.10
CA ASP A 136 10.07 -9.55 3.80
C ASP A 136 11.34 -8.80 3.41
N LYS A 137 11.54 -8.55 2.12
CA LYS A 137 12.67 -7.76 1.62
C LYS A 137 12.68 -6.35 2.21
N LEU A 138 11.53 -5.68 2.27
CA LEU A 138 11.42 -4.35 2.89
C LEU A 138 11.78 -4.39 4.38
N LEU A 139 11.42 -5.45 5.10
CA LEU A 139 11.74 -5.59 6.52
C LEU A 139 13.22 -5.92 6.77
N GLU A 140 13.89 -6.58 5.82
CA GLU A 140 15.34 -6.78 5.83
C GLU A 140 16.09 -5.47 5.61
N GLU A 141 15.63 -4.63 4.67
CA GLU A 141 16.19 -3.30 4.37
C GLU A 141 15.94 -2.30 5.51
N HIS A 142 14.92 -2.53 6.33
CA HIS A 142 14.55 -1.70 7.48
C HIS A 142 14.56 -2.53 8.77
N PRO A 143 15.72 -2.82 9.39
CA PRO A 143 15.79 -3.60 10.62
C PRO A 143 15.09 -2.90 11.81
N LEU A 144 14.75 -3.69 12.83
CA LEU A 144 14.08 -3.19 14.06
C LEU A 144 14.87 -2.03 14.68
N GLY A 145 14.16 -1.02 15.18
CA GLY A 145 14.77 0.17 15.79
C GLY A 145 15.17 1.27 14.80
N SER A 146 14.84 1.14 13.50
CA SER A 146 15.01 2.23 12.53
C SER A 146 13.91 3.30 12.60
N ALA A 147 12.83 3.08 13.37
CA ALA A 147 11.95 4.18 13.72
C ALA A 147 12.56 4.94 14.88
N THR A 148 12.98 6.17 14.59
CA THR A 148 12.95 7.24 15.56
C THR A 148 11.64 7.14 16.34
N SER A 149 11.70 7.16 17.66
CA SER A 149 10.51 7.19 18.49
C SER A 149 9.54 8.26 17.98
N LEU A 150 8.23 8.08 18.16
CA LEU A 150 7.22 9.08 17.74
C LEU A 150 7.56 10.49 18.27
N ARG A 151 8.27 10.58 19.41
CA ARG A 151 8.82 11.82 19.95
C ARG A 151 9.98 12.36 19.12
N GLU A 152 11.03 11.57 18.88
CA GLU A 152 12.19 12.00 18.09
C GLU A 152 11.80 12.32 16.63
N GLY A 153 10.88 11.56 16.04
CA GLY A 153 10.35 11.80 14.70
C GLY A 153 9.50 13.07 14.58
N MET A 154 8.93 13.55 15.69
CA MET A 154 8.20 14.81 15.77
C MET A 154 9.02 15.95 16.41
N GLY A 155 10.31 15.73 16.70
CA GLY A 155 11.19 16.73 17.30
C GLY A 155 10.85 17.08 18.76
N PHE A 156 10.17 16.21 19.49
CA PHE A 156 9.95 16.37 20.93
C PHE A 156 11.15 15.80 21.71
N ASP A 157 11.69 16.57 22.65
CA ASP A 157 12.78 16.11 23.52
C ASP A 157 12.39 14.86 24.33
N PRO A 158 13.33 13.93 24.58
CA PRO A 158 13.13 12.83 25.51
C PRO A 158 13.00 13.37 26.95
N LEU A 159 12.06 12.80 27.72
CA LEU A 159 11.90 13.08 29.16
C LEU A 159 12.93 12.31 29.99
#